data_AF-A0A2T1LUQ9-F1
#
_entry.id   AF-A0A2T1LUQ9-F1
#
_cell.length_a   1.000
_cell.length_b   1.000
_cell.length_c   1.000
_cell.angle_alpha   90.00
_cell.angle_beta   90.00
_cell.angle_gamma   90.00
#
_symmetry.space_group_name_H-M   'P 1'
#
loop_
_entity.id
_entity.type
_entity.pdbx_description
1 polymer ?
#
loop_
_entity_poly.entity_id
_entity_poly.type
_entity_poly.pdbx_seq_one_letter_code
_entity_poly.pdbx_strand_id
1 'polypeptide(L)'
;MEPTMLKLSSAQAEQFKSIGAYLRSKRLENTLSLEDIAAITMIRLPLLQALETANLELLPELVYVKGFIRRYGEILKIDGQALANRISDVPEPEVIETPPAPKTVQEPKTVAVTPKVVASQEHSKPVQSLPTSFLSSKTLPYVLLGLGAIFLAGLGYYFLRPQPSTQTTTPKTAPSVVNPSPAVVVPPPPASPSPVPVQPVAQPSPSPVPSATPLSVTVKLEERSWLEIFVDGQLGYRGTLEAGEQKTWTANKAFNIKAGNAGAVKISVNEKPAQPLGKLGEVKEMTLTANAN
;
A
#
# COMPACT_ATOMS: atom_id res chain seq x y z
N MET A 1 -21.57 -21.57 -11.10
CA MET A 1 -21.42 -20.24 -11.71
C MET A 1 -19.94 -20.10 -12.03
N GLU A 2 -19.56 -20.10 -13.30
CA GLU A 2 -18.16 -19.80 -13.66
C GLU A 2 -17.86 -18.33 -13.32
N PRO A 3 -16.65 -18.01 -12.84
CA PRO A 3 -16.24 -16.63 -12.65
C PRO A 3 -16.19 -15.94 -14.01
N THR A 4 -16.92 -14.83 -14.14
CA THR A 4 -16.86 -13.97 -15.34
C THR A 4 -15.46 -13.35 -15.40
N MET A 5 -14.61 -13.85 -16.29
CA MET A 5 -13.26 -13.32 -16.48
C MET A 5 -13.30 -12.00 -17.25
N LEU A 6 -12.43 -11.07 -16.88
CA LEU A 6 -12.22 -9.82 -17.61
C LEU A 6 -11.68 -10.14 -19.02
N LYS A 7 -12.51 -9.93 -20.05
CA LYS A 7 -12.10 -10.04 -21.46
C LYS A 7 -11.76 -8.65 -21.99
N LEU A 8 -10.52 -8.47 -22.45
CA LEU A 8 -10.04 -7.26 -23.10
C LEU A 8 -9.55 -7.61 -24.50
N SER A 9 -9.72 -6.70 -25.47
CA SER A 9 -9.04 -6.79 -26.77
C SER A 9 -7.52 -6.68 -26.61
N SER A 10 -6.76 -7.07 -27.64
CA SER A 10 -5.29 -6.97 -27.61
C SER A 10 -4.82 -5.53 -27.36
N ALA A 11 -5.47 -4.55 -27.99
CA ALA A 11 -5.17 -3.14 -27.79
C ALA A 11 -5.50 -2.67 -26.36
N GLN A 12 -6.65 -3.08 -25.82
CA GLN A 12 -7.05 -2.76 -24.45
C GLN A 12 -6.13 -3.41 -23.42
N ALA A 13 -5.67 -4.65 -23.66
CA ALA A 13 -4.75 -5.36 -22.77
C ALA A 13 -3.38 -4.68 -22.70
N GLU A 14 -2.84 -4.21 -23.84
CA GLU A 14 -1.58 -3.45 -23.85
C GLU A 14 -1.73 -2.08 -23.17
N GLN A 15 -2.86 -1.39 -23.38
CA GLN A 15 -3.17 -0.16 -22.64
C GLN A 15 -3.26 -0.44 -21.14
N PHE A 16 -3.97 -1.48 -20.73
CA PHE A 16 -4.11 -1.89 -19.34
C PHE A 16 -2.75 -2.17 -18.68
N LYS A 17 -1.90 -2.94 -19.37
CA LYS A 17 -0.54 -3.24 -18.94
C LYS A 17 0.31 -1.98 -18.76
N SER A 18 0.22 -1.03 -19.69
CA SER A 18 0.93 0.26 -19.58
C SER A 18 0.45 1.08 -18.38
N ILE A 19 -0.86 1.07 -18.08
CA ILE A 19 -1.44 1.77 -16.93
C ILE A 19 -0.98 1.11 -15.63
N GLY A 20 -1.01 -0.22 -15.54
CA GLY A 20 -0.51 -0.97 -14.38
C GLY A 20 0.95 -0.66 -14.07
N ALA A 21 1.81 -0.69 -15.09
CA ALA A 21 3.22 -0.33 -14.96
C ALA A 21 3.42 1.14 -14.53
N TYR A 22 2.62 2.05 -15.07
CA TYR A 22 2.67 3.47 -14.71
C TYR A 22 2.28 3.72 -13.25
N LEU A 23 1.20 3.10 -12.79
CA LEU A 23 0.76 3.18 -11.39
C LEU A 23 1.83 2.64 -10.44
N ARG A 24 2.45 1.51 -10.78
CA ARG A 24 3.57 0.95 -10.02
C ARG A 24 4.75 1.92 -9.93
N SER A 25 5.17 2.51 -11.05
CA SER A 25 6.26 3.50 -11.06
C SER A 25 5.94 4.67 -10.13
N LYS A 26 4.74 5.25 -10.27
CA LYS A 26 4.31 6.39 -9.46
C LYS A 26 4.18 6.04 -7.97
N ARG A 27 3.75 4.83 -7.64
CA ARG A 27 3.73 4.36 -6.25
C ARG A 27 5.13 4.29 -5.66
N LEU A 28 6.08 3.71 -6.38
CA LEU A 28 7.47 3.60 -5.94
C LEU A 28 8.15 4.97 -5.82
N GLU A 29 7.88 5.91 -6.74
CA GLU A 29 8.33 7.31 -6.65
C GLU A 29 7.82 8.02 -5.39
N ASN A 30 6.60 7.69 -4.94
CA ASN A 30 6.03 8.21 -3.71
C ASN A 30 6.45 7.41 -2.45
N THR A 31 7.38 6.44 -2.58
CA THR A 31 7.87 5.59 -1.48
C THR A 31 6.73 4.85 -0.76
N LEU A 32 5.67 4.48 -1.48
CA LEU A 32 4.53 3.73 -0.95
C LEU A 32 4.67 2.24 -1.26
N SER A 33 4.36 1.38 -0.29
CA SER A 33 4.20 -0.05 -0.51
C SER A 33 2.84 -0.34 -1.16
N LEU A 34 2.70 -1.52 -1.77
CA LEU A 34 1.42 -1.90 -2.39
C LEU A 34 0.35 -2.12 -1.30
N GLU A 35 0.80 -2.53 -0.12
CA GLU A 35 0.05 -2.70 1.11
C GLU A 35 -0.48 -1.35 1.63
N ASP A 36 0.31 -0.27 1.56
CA ASP A 36 -0.16 1.08 1.92
C ASP A 36 -1.34 1.49 1.02
N ILE A 37 -1.25 1.25 -0.29
CA ILE A 37 -2.35 1.52 -1.22
C ILE A 37 -3.57 0.66 -0.87
N ALA A 38 -3.37 -0.62 -0.57
CA ALA A 38 -4.45 -1.52 -0.17
C ALA A 38 -5.17 -1.02 1.10
N ALA A 39 -4.42 -0.57 2.10
CA ALA A 39 -4.95 -0.05 3.35
C ALA A 39 -5.78 1.23 3.16
N ILE A 40 -5.30 2.15 2.31
CA ILE A 40 -5.98 3.44 2.09
C ILE A 40 -7.20 3.28 1.18
N THR A 41 -7.07 2.51 0.10
CA THR A 41 -8.14 2.37 -0.90
C THR A 41 -9.19 1.33 -0.52
N MET A 42 -8.88 0.48 0.47
CA MET A 42 -9.64 -0.70 0.87
C MET A 42 -9.83 -1.73 -0.26
N ILE A 43 -8.93 -1.70 -1.25
CA ILE A 43 -8.89 -2.68 -2.34
C ILE A 43 -7.96 -3.81 -1.89
N ARG A 44 -8.40 -5.06 -2.07
CA ARG A 44 -7.60 -6.23 -1.64
C ARG A 44 -6.25 -6.26 -2.36
N LEU A 45 -5.18 -6.51 -1.59
CA LEU A 45 -3.80 -6.56 -2.09
C LEU A 45 -3.62 -7.42 -3.36
N PRO A 46 -4.22 -8.63 -3.49
CA PRO A 46 -4.06 -9.44 -4.69
C PRO A 46 -4.61 -8.77 -5.95
N LEU A 47 -5.66 -7.93 -5.83
CA LEU A 47 -6.24 -7.21 -6.96
C LEU A 47 -5.37 -6.03 -7.38
N LEU A 48 -4.76 -5.33 -6.42
CA LEU A 48 -3.81 -4.26 -6.73
C LEU A 48 -2.53 -4.83 -7.35
N GLN A 49 -2.07 -5.99 -6.89
CA GLN A 49 -0.96 -6.70 -7.50
C GLN A 49 -1.29 -7.12 -8.93
N ALA A 50 -2.47 -7.70 -9.14
CA ALA A 50 -2.96 -8.07 -10.47
C ALA A 50 -3.06 -6.85 -11.40
N LEU A 51 -3.43 -5.69 -10.87
CA LEU A 51 -3.47 -4.43 -11.60
C LEU A 51 -2.06 -3.99 -12.03
N GLU A 52 -1.06 -4.04 -11.16
CA GLU A 52 0.33 -3.69 -11.51
C GLU A 52 1.02 -4.69 -12.44
N THR A 53 0.69 -5.98 -12.33
CA THR A 53 1.28 -7.04 -13.16
C THR A 53 0.48 -7.37 -14.42
N ALA A 54 -0.63 -6.66 -14.66
CA ALA A 54 -1.55 -6.90 -15.75
C ALA A 54 -2.15 -8.33 -15.77
N ASN A 55 -2.32 -8.96 -14.60
CA ASN A 55 -2.93 -10.28 -14.50
C ASN A 55 -4.46 -10.18 -14.54
N LEU A 56 -5.04 -10.36 -15.73
CA LEU A 56 -6.48 -10.20 -15.96
C LEU A 56 -7.34 -11.29 -15.31
N GLU A 57 -6.80 -12.49 -15.07
CA GLU A 57 -7.55 -13.64 -14.54
C GLU A 57 -8.04 -13.41 -13.10
N LEU A 58 -7.28 -12.62 -12.33
CA LEU A 58 -7.60 -12.31 -10.94
C LEU A 58 -8.49 -11.07 -10.78
N LEU A 59 -8.70 -10.31 -11.85
CA LEU A 59 -9.42 -9.04 -11.80
C LEU A 59 -10.93 -9.24 -12.00
N PRO A 60 -11.77 -8.45 -11.29
CA PRO A 60 -13.21 -8.43 -11.52
C PRO A 60 -13.55 -7.74 -12.85
N GLU A 61 -14.85 -7.53 -13.11
CA GLU A 61 -15.32 -6.83 -14.30
C GLU A 61 -14.70 -5.43 -14.48
N LEU A 62 -14.63 -4.98 -15.73
CA LEU A 62 -13.91 -3.77 -16.14
C LEU A 62 -14.39 -2.51 -15.41
N VAL A 63 -15.68 -2.43 -15.10
CA VAL A 63 -16.27 -1.32 -14.34
C VAL A 63 -15.61 -1.19 -12.95
N TYR A 64 -15.37 -2.29 -12.26
CA TYR A 64 -14.70 -2.29 -10.96
C TYR A 64 -13.21 -1.97 -11.11
N VAL A 65 -12.56 -2.54 -12.13
CA VAL A 65 -11.14 -2.29 -12.42
C VAL A 65 -10.88 -0.80 -12.70
N LYS A 66 -11.76 -0.14 -13.46
CA LYS A 66 -11.72 1.32 -13.68
C LYS A 66 -11.86 2.09 -12.37
N GLY A 67 -12.75 1.65 -11.48
CA GLY A 67 -12.88 2.21 -10.13
C GLY A 67 -11.60 2.07 -9.30
N PHE A 68 -10.90 0.94 -9.41
CA PHE A 68 -9.63 0.71 -8.73
C PHE A 68 -8.53 1.63 -9.26
N ILE A 69 -8.40 1.76 -10.58
CA ILE A 69 -7.44 2.67 -11.23
C ILE A 69 -7.68 4.11 -10.77
N ARG A 70 -8.95 4.54 -10.70
CA ARG A 70 -9.30 5.89 -10.25
C ARG A 70 -8.83 6.16 -8.81
N ARG A 71 -9.23 5.31 -7.86
CA ARG A 71 -8.84 5.46 -6.44
C ARG A 71 -7.33 5.37 -6.25
N TYR A 72 -6.66 4.50 -6.99
CA TYR A 72 -5.21 4.38 -6.93
C TYR A 72 -4.54 5.68 -7.40
N GLY A 73 -4.96 6.21 -8.56
CA GLY A 73 -4.45 7.49 -9.06
C GLY A 73 -4.68 8.67 -8.09
N GLU A 74 -5.84 8.73 -7.44
CA GLU A 74 -6.17 9.75 -6.42
C GLU A 74 -5.14 9.76 -5.27
N ILE A 75 -4.76 8.60 -4.74
CA ILE A 75 -3.75 8.48 -3.67
C ILE A 75 -2.36 8.92 -4.14
N LEU A 76 -2.03 8.63 -5.39
CA LEU A 76 -0.75 9.01 -6.00
C LEU A 76 -0.73 10.48 -6.48
N LYS A 77 -1.81 11.24 -6.27
CA LYS A 77 -1.98 12.63 -6.74
C LYS A 77 -1.78 12.77 -8.25
N ILE A 78 -2.20 11.76 -9.01
CA ILE A 78 -2.24 11.76 -10.48
C ILE A 78 -3.70 11.67 -10.94
N ASP A 79 -3.95 11.98 -12.22
CA ASP A 79 -5.30 11.89 -12.78
C ASP A 79 -5.71 10.43 -13.04
N GLY A 80 -6.21 9.78 -12.00
CA GLY A 80 -6.73 8.41 -12.05
C GLY A 80 -7.95 8.25 -12.94
N GLN A 81 -8.76 9.31 -13.11
CA GLN A 81 -9.94 9.28 -13.97
C GLN A 81 -9.53 9.24 -15.44
N ALA A 82 -8.58 10.08 -15.85
CA ALA A 82 -8.03 10.05 -17.20
C ALA A 82 -7.36 8.71 -17.52
N LEU A 83 -6.68 8.07 -16.55
CA LEU A 83 -6.11 6.73 -16.73
C LEU A 83 -7.19 5.67 -16.94
N ALA A 84 -8.24 5.66 -16.12
CA ALA A 84 -9.33 4.70 -16.24
C ALA A 84 -10.08 4.81 -17.58
N ASN A 85 -10.27 6.03 -18.09
CA ASN A 85 -10.97 6.31 -19.35
C ASN A 85 -10.19 5.86 -20.59
N ARG A 86 -8.87 5.65 -20.50
CA ARG A 86 -8.07 5.14 -21.62
C ARG A 86 -8.47 3.72 -22.01
N ILE A 87 -8.95 2.93 -21.05
CA ILE A 87 -9.48 1.59 -21.30
C ILE A 87 -10.95 1.78 -21.70
N SER A 88 -11.21 2.06 -22.97
CA SER A 88 -12.57 2.33 -23.44
C SER A 88 -13.45 1.07 -23.35
N ASP A 89 -14.73 1.24 -22.98
CA ASP A 89 -15.74 0.16 -22.99
C ASP A 89 -16.24 -0.17 -24.40
N VAL A 90 -15.73 0.51 -25.44
CA VAL A 90 -16.13 0.22 -26.82
C VAL A 90 -15.72 -1.23 -27.07
N PRO A 91 -16.69 -2.16 -27.17
CA PRO A 91 -16.36 -3.47 -27.66
C PRO A 91 -15.82 -3.22 -29.05
N GLU A 92 -14.59 -3.65 -29.32
CA GLU A 92 -14.30 -4.05 -30.68
C GLU A 92 -15.48 -4.94 -31.08
N PRO A 93 -16.21 -4.62 -32.17
CA PRO A 93 -17.36 -5.43 -32.54
C PRO A 93 -16.86 -6.86 -32.50
N GLU A 94 -17.45 -7.69 -31.63
CA GLU A 94 -17.18 -9.12 -31.66
C GLU A 94 -17.25 -9.44 -33.14
N VAL A 95 -16.14 -9.94 -33.69
CA VAL A 95 -16.17 -10.54 -35.00
C VAL A 95 -17.13 -11.71 -34.78
N ILE A 96 -18.41 -11.43 -35.01
CA ILE A 96 -19.41 -12.44 -35.28
C ILE A 96 -18.72 -13.19 -36.40
N GLU A 97 -18.24 -14.39 -36.11
CA GLU A 97 -17.87 -15.33 -37.14
C GLU A 97 -19.11 -15.46 -38.01
N THR A 98 -19.17 -14.66 -39.06
CA THR A 98 -20.18 -14.79 -40.08
C THR A 98 -20.08 -16.25 -40.53
N PRO A 99 -21.17 -17.02 -40.47
CA PRO A 99 -21.22 -18.32 -41.13
C PRO A 99 -20.69 -18.14 -42.57
N PRO A 100 -19.86 -19.06 -43.08
CA PRO A 100 -19.21 -18.87 -44.36
C PRO A 100 -20.27 -18.59 -45.42
N ALA A 101 -20.11 -17.47 -46.14
CA ALA A 101 -21.01 -17.04 -47.19
C ALA A 101 -21.30 -18.21 -48.15
N PRO A 102 -22.58 -18.50 -48.48
CA PRO A 102 -22.88 -19.39 -49.58
C PRO A 102 -22.35 -18.76 -50.87
N LYS A 103 -21.50 -19.52 -51.57
CA LYS A 103 -21.11 -19.22 -52.94
C LYS A 103 -22.38 -19.02 -53.77
N THR A 104 -22.57 -17.83 -54.32
CA THR A 104 -23.37 -17.66 -55.54
C THR A 104 -22.57 -16.82 -56.51
N VAL A 105 -22.01 -17.57 -57.46
CA VAL A 105 -21.55 -17.13 -58.76
C VAL A 105 -22.68 -16.33 -59.42
N GLN A 106 -22.42 -15.08 -59.77
CA GLN A 106 -23.01 -14.48 -60.97
C GLN A 106 -21.87 -13.86 -61.79
N GLU A 107 -21.81 -14.33 -63.03
CA GLU A 107 -20.82 -14.06 -64.06
C GLU A 107 -20.71 -12.58 -64.47
N PRO A 108 -19.57 -12.20 -65.07
CA PRO A 108 -19.24 -10.83 -65.44
C PRO A 108 -19.86 -10.44 -66.78
N LYS A 109 -20.38 -9.21 -66.88
CA LYS A 109 -20.54 -8.56 -68.19
C LYS A 109 -19.32 -7.70 -68.50
N THR A 110 -18.50 -8.28 -69.36
CA THR A 110 -17.52 -7.67 -70.26
C THR A 110 -17.92 -6.27 -70.75
N VAL A 111 -17.11 -5.27 -70.43
CA VAL A 111 -16.77 -4.21 -71.39
C VAL A 111 -15.26 -4.07 -71.39
N ALA A 112 -14.69 -4.51 -72.49
CA ALA A 112 -13.28 -4.40 -72.81
C ALA A 112 -12.88 -2.93 -73.00
N VAL A 113 -11.90 -2.46 -72.24
CA VAL A 113 -10.93 -1.46 -72.72
C VAL A 113 -9.58 -1.74 -72.07
N THR A 114 -8.63 -2.20 -72.87
CA THR A 114 -7.18 -2.13 -72.63
C THR A 114 -6.55 -1.42 -73.83
N PRO A 115 -5.28 -0.98 -73.77
CA PRO A 115 -4.47 -0.55 -72.62
C PRO A 115 -3.71 0.77 -72.92
N LYS A 116 -3.13 1.42 -71.89
CA LYS A 116 -1.93 2.25 -72.11
C LYS A 116 -0.92 2.05 -70.98
N VAL A 117 0.17 1.42 -71.38
CA VAL A 117 1.45 1.28 -70.69
C VAL A 117 1.93 2.64 -70.20
N VAL A 118 2.16 2.78 -68.89
CA VAL A 118 3.18 3.68 -68.34
C VAL A 118 3.78 2.98 -67.12
N ALA A 119 5.02 2.53 -67.30
CA ALA A 119 5.91 2.16 -66.22
C ALA A 119 6.13 3.37 -65.30
N SER A 120 6.01 3.19 -63.98
CA SER A 120 6.65 4.08 -62.99
C SER A 120 6.69 3.43 -61.60
N GLN A 121 7.85 2.85 -61.33
CA GLN A 121 8.63 2.99 -60.10
C GLN A 121 8.04 2.48 -58.77
N GLU A 122 8.63 1.37 -58.32
CA GLU A 122 8.98 1.15 -56.93
C GLU A 122 9.61 2.42 -56.32
N HIS A 123 9.06 2.89 -55.21
CA HIS A 123 9.70 3.83 -54.30
C HIS A 123 9.46 3.37 -52.86
N SER A 124 10.26 2.38 -52.48
CA SER A 124 10.50 1.96 -51.10
C SER A 124 11.12 3.14 -50.35
N LYS A 125 10.43 3.68 -49.33
CA LYS A 125 10.98 4.71 -48.44
C LYS A 125 12.08 4.09 -47.57
N PRO A 126 13.26 4.71 -47.43
CA PRO A 126 14.28 4.23 -46.52
C PRO A 126 13.88 4.51 -45.07
N VAL A 127 14.00 3.48 -44.24
CA VAL A 127 13.91 3.53 -42.78
C VAL A 127 15.02 4.46 -42.27
N GLN A 128 14.63 5.61 -41.72
CA GLN A 128 15.52 6.58 -41.11
C GLN A 128 16.06 6.00 -39.80
N SER A 129 17.29 5.52 -39.81
CA SER A 129 18.04 5.14 -38.62
C SER A 129 18.39 6.40 -37.81
N LEU A 130 18.15 6.36 -36.49
CA LEU A 130 18.53 7.43 -35.58
C LEU A 130 20.07 7.63 -35.62
N PRO A 131 20.56 8.88 -35.60
CA PRO A 131 22.00 9.15 -35.61
C PRO A 131 22.63 8.80 -34.26
N THR A 132 23.36 7.68 -34.22
CA THR A 132 24.34 7.38 -33.17
C THR A 132 25.63 8.12 -33.46
N SER A 133 25.74 9.37 -33.05
CA SER A 133 27.01 10.08 -32.93
C SER A 133 26.85 11.27 -31.99
N PHE A 134 27.96 11.70 -31.39
CA PHE A 134 28.12 12.81 -30.44
C PHE A 134 28.15 12.46 -28.93
N LEU A 135 28.94 11.46 -28.54
CA LEU A 135 29.77 11.59 -27.34
C LEU A 135 31.21 11.91 -27.78
N SER A 136 31.45 13.18 -28.10
CA SER A 136 32.80 13.70 -28.30
C SER A 136 33.45 13.92 -26.93
N SER A 137 34.61 13.30 -26.68
CA SER A 137 35.22 13.07 -25.36
C SER A 137 35.70 14.31 -24.59
N LYS A 138 35.33 15.53 -24.99
CA LYS A 138 35.74 16.79 -24.33
C LYS A 138 34.68 17.44 -23.43
N THR A 139 33.44 16.98 -23.45
CA THR A 139 32.36 17.55 -22.60
C THR A 139 32.15 16.80 -21.28
N LEU A 140 32.67 15.58 -21.17
CA LEU A 140 32.54 14.71 -19.99
C LEU A 140 33.07 15.31 -18.67
N PRO A 141 34.21 16.06 -18.63
CA PRO A 141 34.68 16.63 -17.35
C PRO A 141 33.76 17.74 -16.85
N TYR A 142 33.11 18.51 -17.72
CA TYR A 142 32.21 19.61 -17.33
C TYR A 142 30.88 19.11 -16.79
N VAL A 143 30.35 18.00 -17.32
CA VAL A 143 29.14 17.36 -16.80
C VAL A 143 29.38 16.78 -15.41
N LEU A 144 30.55 16.14 -15.18
CA LEU A 144 30.94 15.65 -13.85
C LEU A 144 31.18 16.79 -12.85
N LEU A 145 31.79 17.90 -13.29
CA LEU A 145 31.98 19.09 -12.46
C LEU A 145 30.62 19.72 -12.06
N GLY A 146 29.70 19.82 -13.01
CA GLY A 146 28.33 20.31 -12.77
C GLY A 146 27.55 19.43 -11.79
N LEU A 147 27.61 18.11 -11.95
CA LEU A 147 26.97 17.16 -11.04
C LEU A 147 27.59 17.20 -9.63
N GLY A 148 28.92 17.35 -9.53
CA GLY A 148 29.61 17.51 -8.25
C GLY A 148 29.21 18.80 -7.51
N ALA A 149 29.06 19.92 -8.23
CA ALA A 149 28.61 21.17 -7.64
C ALA A 149 27.16 21.09 -7.13
N ILE A 150 26.27 20.43 -7.87
CA ILE A 150 24.88 20.19 -7.45
C ILE A 150 24.83 19.25 -6.23
N PHE A 151 25.69 18.23 -6.18
CA PHE A 151 25.78 17.33 -5.03
C PHE A 151 26.29 18.06 -3.78
N LEU A 152 27.31 18.90 -3.89
CA LEU A 152 27.84 19.73 -2.80
C LEU A 152 26.82 20.76 -2.30
N ALA A 153 26.08 21.41 -3.22
CA ALA A 153 25.00 22.33 -2.86
C ALA A 153 23.84 21.60 -2.16
N GLY A 154 23.48 20.40 -2.63
CA GLY A 154 22.48 19.55 -1.99
C GLY A 154 22.90 19.07 -0.60
N LEU A 155 24.17 18.69 -0.43
CA LEU A 155 24.74 18.31 0.87
C LEU A 155 24.76 19.50 1.83
N GLY A 156 25.22 20.67 1.37
CA GLY A 156 25.20 21.91 2.14
C GLY A 156 23.78 22.27 2.59
N TYR A 157 22.80 22.17 1.68
CA TYR A 157 21.40 22.41 2.00
C TYR A 157 20.83 21.38 3.00
N TYR A 158 21.24 20.11 2.91
CA TYR A 158 20.84 19.07 3.87
C TYR A 158 21.37 19.34 5.29
N PHE A 159 22.61 19.82 5.42
CA PHE A 159 23.20 20.18 6.71
C PHE A 159 22.75 21.54 7.25
N LEU A 160 22.34 22.47 6.36
CA LEU A 160 21.82 23.79 6.74
C LEU A 160 20.29 23.80 6.95
N ARG A 161 19.61 22.66 6.78
CA ARG A 161 18.20 22.53 7.18
C ARG A 161 18.12 22.64 8.70
N PRO A 162 17.38 23.63 9.24
CA PRO A 162 17.18 23.74 10.67
C PRO A 162 16.50 22.46 11.17
N GLN A 163 17.20 21.69 12.01
CA GLN A 163 16.60 20.56 12.68
C GLN A 163 15.44 21.05 13.55
N PRO A 164 14.28 20.37 13.58
CA PRO A 164 13.23 20.67 14.53
C PRO A 164 13.85 20.58 15.93
N SER A 165 13.92 21.73 16.61
CA SER A 165 14.51 21.82 17.94
C SER A 165 13.69 20.93 18.87
N THR A 166 14.21 19.76 19.23
CA THR A 166 13.73 19.03 20.38
C THR A 166 14.03 19.92 21.59
N GLN A 167 12.99 20.56 22.11
CA GLN A 167 13.08 21.28 23.35
C GLN A 167 13.36 20.25 24.46
N THR A 168 14.64 20.09 24.79
CA THR A 168 15.09 19.46 26.03
C THR A 168 14.60 20.35 27.17
N THR A 169 13.45 20.02 27.76
CA THR A 169 13.04 20.58 29.05
C THR A 169 13.99 20.04 30.12
N THR A 170 15.03 20.81 30.41
CA THR A 170 15.83 20.66 31.62
C THR A 170 14.97 21.09 32.82
N PRO A 171 14.94 20.33 33.93
CA PRO A 171 14.26 20.76 35.14
C PRO A 171 15.10 21.86 35.80
N LYS A 172 14.68 23.12 35.61
CA LYS A 172 15.25 24.26 36.31
C LYS A 172 14.57 24.38 37.67
N THR A 173 15.29 23.94 38.70
CA THR A 173 15.03 24.28 40.10
C THR A 173 14.97 25.81 40.25
N ALA A 174 13.84 26.32 40.71
CA ALA A 174 13.68 27.66 41.26
C ALA A 174 12.61 27.61 42.38
N PRO A 175 12.76 28.41 43.45
CA PRO A 175 12.24 28.08 44.77
C PRO A 175 10.73 28.30 44.90
N SER A 176 10.06 27.40 45.63
CA SER A 176 8.70 27.63 46.11
C SER A 176 8.71 28.79 47.11
N VAL A 177 8.27 29.96 46.64
CA VAL A 177 7.79 31.03 47.52
C VAL A 177 6.28 30.86 47.66
N VAL A 178 5.89 30.62 48.90
CA VAL A 178 4.52 30.51 49.39
C VAL A 178 3.80 31.85 49.20
N ASN A 179 2.63 31.84 48.56
CA ASN A 179 1.61 32.86 48.83
C ASN A 179 0.20 32.29 48.58
N PRO A 180 -0.72 32.34 49.57
CA PRO A 180 -2.10 31.90 49.38
C PRO A 180 -2.96 33.06 48.87
N SER A 181 -3.86 32.77 47.92
CA SER A 181 -4.95 33.66 47.55
C SER A 181 -6.24 32.84 47.32
N PRO A 182 -7.41 33.33 47.77
CA PRO A 182 -8.52 32.49 48.21
C PRO A 182 -9.37 31.99 47.05
N ALA A 183 -9.68 30.70 47.06
CA ALA A 183 -10.66 30.09 46.16
C ALA A 183 -12.08 30.39 46.66
N VAL A 184 -12.89 30.94 45.75
CA VAL A 184 -14.34 31.11 45.89
C VAL A 184 -14.98 29.74 46.10
N VAL A 185 -15.73 29.62 47.20
CA VAL A 185 -16.51 28.44 47.59
C VAL A 185 -17.78 28.38 46.75
N VAL A 186 -17.96 27.29 46.00
CA VAL A 186 -19.24 26.90 45.42
C VAL A 186 -19.82 25.77 46.28
N PRO A 187 -21.02 25.88 46.86
CA PRO A 187 -21.56 24.85 47.74
C PRO A 187 -22.12 23.64 46.93
N PRO A 188 -22.00 22.40 47.46
CA PRO A 188 -22.62 21.22 46.86
C PRO A 188 -24.12 21.12 47.18
N PRO A 189 -24.92 20.40 46.37
CA PRO A 189 -26.35 20.17 46.61
C PRO A 189 -26.59 19.23 47.82
N PRO A 190 -27.77 19.29 48.47
CA PRO A 190 -28.05 18.56 49.70
C PRO A 190 -28.18 17.04 49.49
N ALA A 191 -27.69 16.30 50.48
CA ALA A 191 -27.64 14.85 50.53
C ALA A 191 -29.04 14.21 50.70
N SER A 192 -29.32 13.19 49.88
CA SER A 192 -30.34 12.17 50.18
C SER A 192 -29.92 11.31 51.37
N PRO A 193 -30.85 10.80 52.20
CA PRO A 193 -30.51 9.99 53.35
C PRO A 193 -29.93 8.62 52.94
N SER A 194 -28.74 8.32 53.44
CA SER A 194 -28.08 7.02 53.32
C SER A 194 -28.88 5.91 54.02
N PRO A 195 -28.98 4.69 53.46
CA PRO A 195 -29.48 3.54 54.18
C PRO A 195 -28.47 3.05 55.23
N VAL A 196 -29.02 2.47 56.29
CA VAL A 196 -28.36 1.89 57.48
C VAL A 196 -27.30 0.84 57.09
N PRO A 197 -26.16 0.70 57.81
CA PRO A 197 -25.16 -0.31 57.49
C PRO A 197 -25.67 -1.70 57.90
N VAL A 198 -26.04 -2.52 56.94
CA VAL A 198 -26.18 -3.96 57.13
C VAL A 198 -24.78 -4.58 57.12
N GLN A 199 -24.41 -5.25 58.21
CA GLN A 199 -23.15 -5.98 58.33
C GLN A 199 -23.04 -7.01 57.19
N PRO A 200 -21.89 -7.13 56.50
CA PRO A 200 -21.68 -8.19 55.53
C PRO A 200 -21.67 -9.54 56.25
N VAL A 201 -22.70 -10.35 56.01
CA VAL A 201 -22.64 -11.79 56.29
C VAL A 201 -21.54 -12.36 55.39
N ALA A 202 -20.58 -13.07 55.99
CA ALA A 202 -19.45 -13.69 55.30
C ALA A 202 -19.93 -14.45 54.05
N GLN A 203 -19.66 -13.87 52.88
CA GLN A 203 -19.85 -14.51 51.60
C GLN A 203 -18.74 -15.57 51.45
N PRO A 204 -19.06 -16.84 51.13
CA PRO A 204 -18.02 -17.83 50.91
C PRO A 204 -17.15 -17.34 49.75
N SER A 205 -15.84 -17.21 50.02
CA SER A 205 -14.83 -16.94 49.00
C SER A 205 -15.03 -17.94 47.85
N PRO A 206 -15.20 -17.49 46.59
CA PRO A 206 -15.10 -18.42 45.48
C PRO A 206 -13.67 -18.99 45.51
N SER A 207 -13.58 -20.32 45.58
CA SER A 207 -12.34 -21.07 45.39
C SER A 207 -11.56 -20.54 44.18
N PRO A 208 -10.22 -20.56 44.19
CA PRO A 208 -9.42 -20.10 43.06
C PRO A 208 -9.79 -20.94 41.84
N VAL A 209 -10.50 -20.31 40.91
CA VAL A 209 -10.62 -20.83 39.54
C VAL A 209 -9.20 -20.86 38.99
N PRO A 210 -8.72 -21.95 38.38
CA PRO A 210 -7.39 -21.97 37.79
C PRO A 210 -7.31 -20.86 36.72
N SER A 211 -6.63 -19.77 37.05
CA SER A 211 -6.34 -18.69 36.12
C SER A 211 -5.47 -19.26 35.00
N ALA A 212 -6.07 -19.50 33.84
CA ALA A 212 -5.31 -19.75 32.63
C ALA A 212 -4.38 -18.55 32.41
N THR A 213 -3.07 -18.77 32.40
CA THR A 213 -2.07 -17.70 32.30
C THR A 213 -2.22 -17.02 30.94
N PRO A 214 -2.65 -15.74 30.88
CA PRO A 214 -2.89 -15.08 29.59
C PRO A 214 -1.56 -14.81 28.88
N LEU A 215 -1.54 -15.01 27.56
CA LEU A 215 -0.38 -14.79 26.72
C LEU A 215 -0.23 -13.28 26.48
N SER A 216 0.85 -12.68 26.97
CA SER A 216 1.17 -11.26 26.74
C SER A 216 2.28 -11.14 25.69
N VAL A 217 2.00 -10.43 24.60
CA VAL A 217 2.95 -10.22 23.51
C VAL A 217 3.23 -8.74 23.36
N THR A 218 4.51 -8.37 23.51
CA THR A 218 5.01 -7.03 23.24
C THR A 218 5.76 -7.03 21.92
N VAL A 219 5.37 -6.13 21.03
CA VAL A 219 6.00 -5.91 19.74
C VAL A 219 6.69 -4.55 19.80
N LYS A 220 7.99 -4.54 19.52
CA LYS A 220 8.82 -3.33 19.43
C LYS A 220 9.44 -3.25 18.05
N LEU A 221 9.40 -2.07 17.43
CA LEU A 221 9.99 -1.86 16.12
C LEU A 221 11.36 -1.19 16.21
N GLU A 222 12.31 -1.73 15.48
CA GLU A 222 13.62 -1.11 15.24
C GLU A 222 13.58 -0.22 14.00
N GLU A 223 12.81 -0.62 12.98
CA GLU A 223 12.52 0.15 11.77
C GLU A 223 11.04 0.05 11.43
N ARG A 224 10.56 0.91 10.52
CA ARG A 224 9.18 0.89 10.02
C ARG A 224 8.81 -0.51 9.52
N SER A 225 7.66 -1.02 9.99
CA SER A 225 7.14 -2.32 9.56
C SER A 225 5.62 -2.33 9.57
N TRP A 226 5.04 -2.86 8.48
CA TRP A 226 3.62 -3.17 8.43
C TRP A 226 3.33 -4.41 9.29
N LEU A 227 2.29 -4.32 10.11
CA LEU A 227 1.88 -5.36 11.04
C LEU A 227 0.38 -5.63 10.94
N GLU A 228 0.05 -6.92 10.98
CA GLU A 228 -1.29 -7.44 11.14
C GLU A 228 -1.28 -8.44 12.29
N ILE A 229 -2.10 -8.18 13.30
CA ILE A 229 -2.12 -8.95 14.55
C ILE A 229 -3.56 -9.37 14.81
N PHE A 230 -3.77 -10.68 14.89
CA PHE A 230 -5.00 -11.27 15.38
C PHE A 230 -4.79 -11.76 16.82
N VAL A 231 -5.74 -11.44 17.68
CA VAL A 231 -5.80 -11.80 19.10
C VAL A 231 -7.01 -12.71 19.26
N ASP A 232 -6.79 -13.97 19.62
CA ASP A 232 -7.86 -14.99 19.75
C ASP A 232 -8.75 -15.11 18.50
N GLY A 233 -8.18 -14.87 17.32
CA GLY A 233 -8.88 -14.90 16.02
C GLY A 233 -9.59 -13.58 15.64
N GLN A 234 -9.58 -12.56 16.50
CA GLN A 234 -10.11 -11.23 16.20
C GLN A 234 -8.99 -10.28 15.79
N LEU A 235 -9.23 -9.40 14.81
CA LEU A 235 -8.23 -8.43 14.37
C LEU A 235 -7.96 -7.42 15.51
N GLY A 236 -6.78 -7.51 16.12
CA GLY A 236 -6.35 -6.60 17.20
C GLY A 236 -5.55 -5.40 16.70
N TYR A 237 -4.83 -5.54 15.58
CA TYR A 237 -4.13 -4.44 14.95
C TYR A 237 -3.90 -4.71 13.46
N ARG A 238 -4.05 -3.68 12.62
CA ARG A 238 -3.59 -3.69 11.23
C ARG A 238 -3.11 -2.30 10.87
N GLY A 239 -1.85 -2.18 10.48
CA GLY A 239 -1.27 -0.91 10.07
C GLY A 239 0.24 -0.93 10.14
N THR A 240 0.85 0.19 9.78
CA THR A 240 2.30 0.38 9.86
C THR A 240 2.64 0.98 11.21
N LEU A 241 3.65 0.41 11.89
CA LEU A 241 4.26 1.04 13.05
C LEU A 241 5.60 1.65 12.63
N GLU A 242 5.98 2.74 13.29
CA GLU A 242 7.22 3.47 13.04
C GLU A 242 8.37 2.96 13.91
N ALA A 243 9.60 3.33 13.54
CA ALA A 243 10.80 2.96 14.29
C ALA A 243 10.73 3.48 15.74
N GLY A 244 11.00 2.60 16.70
CA GLY A 244 10.97 2.92 18.13
C GLY A 244 9.59 2.78 18.79
N GLU A 245 8.51 2.59 18.03
CA GLU A 245 7.20 2.31 18.62
C GLU A 245 7.17 0.92 19.27
N GLN A 246 6.46 0.83 20.40
CA GLN A 246 6.09 -0.44 21.00
C GLN A 246 4.60 -0.52 21.25
N LYS A 247 4.05 -1.72 21.12
CA LYS A 247 2.67 -2.03 21.51
C LYS A 247 2.62 -3.40 22.16
N THR A 248 1.70 -3.55 23.10
CA THR A 248 1.51 -4.79 23.86
C THR A 248 0.05 -5.20 23.75
N TRP A 249 -0.17 -6.50 23.55
CA TRP A 249 -1.49 -7.10 23.51
C TRP A 249 -1.52 -8.35 24.39
N THR A 250 -2.72 -8.74 24.80
CA THR A 250 -2.94 -9.93 25.62
C THR A 250 -3.99 -10.83 24.97
N ALA A 251 -3.69 -12.12 24.82
CA ALA A 251 -4.58 -13.15 24.27
C ALA A 251 -4.76 -14.30 25.26
N ASN A 252 -5.91 -14.97 25.21
CA ASN A 252 -6.17 -16.13 26.07
C ASN A 252 -5.84 -17.46 25.39
N LYS A 253 -5.88 -17.52 24.05
CA LYS A 253 -5.68 -18.72 23.23
C LYS A 253 -4.47 -18.58 22.34
N ALA A 254 -4.45 -17.57 21.46
CA ALA A 254 -3.41 -17.45 20.46
C ALA A 254 -3.27 -16.03 19.88
N PHE A 255 -2.07 -15.74 19.37
CA PHE A 255 -1.81 -14.64 18.45
C PHE A 255 -1.41 -15.17 17.08
N ASN A 256 -1.89 -14.51 16.03
CA ASN A 256 -1.31 -14.59 14.70
C ASN A 256 -0.74 -13.22 14.35
N ILE A 257 0.57 -13.15 14.12
CA ILE A 257 1.27 -11.91 13.82
C ILE A 257 1.89 -12.05 12.45
N LYS A 258 1.54 -11.16 11.54
CA LYS A 258 2.13 -11.04 10.21
C LYS A 258 2.83 -9.70 10.09
N ALA A 259 4.10 -9.72 9.68
CA ALA A 259 4.88 -8.51 9.45
C ALA A 259 5.39 -8.44 8.02
N GLY A 260 5.43 -7.23 7.45
CA GLY A 260 5.99 -6.95 6.12
C GLY A 260 7.51 -6.83 6.11
N ASN A 261 8.10 -6.24 7.17
CA ASN A 261 9.53 -6.21 7.43
C ASN A 261 9.81 -6.92 8.76
N ALA A 262 9.84 -8.25 8.74
CA ALA A 262 9.88 -9.08 9.94
C ALA A 262 11.18 -8.95 10.74
N GLY A 263 12.30 -8.64 10.10
CA GLY A 263 13.58 -8.41 10.80
C GLY A 263 13.62 -7.14 11.64
N ALA A 264 12.80 -6.15 11.29
CA ALA A 264 12.65 -4.91 12.05
C ALA A 264 11.71 -5.05 13.25
N VAL A 265 11.03 -6.19 13.39
CA VAL A 265 10.02 -6.44 14.42
C VAL A 265 10.61 -7.34 15.50
N LYS A 266 10.79 -6.81 16.71
CA LYS A 266 11.20 -7.57 17.90
C LYS A 266 9.97 -7.96 18.71
N ILE A 267 9.81 -9.26 18.97
CA ILE A 267 8.67 -9.81 19.70
C ILE A 267 9.16 -10.40 21.02
N SER A 268 8.54 -9.96 22.11
CA SER A 268 8.69 -10.51 23.46
C SER A 268 7.38 -11.17 23.88
N VAL A 269 7.46 -12.39 24.42
CA VAL A 269 6.30 -13.19 24.84
C VAL A 269 6.45 -13.53 26.31
N ASN A 270 5.47 -13.15 27.14
CA ASN A 270 5.48 -13.39 28.59
C ASN A 270 6.83 -12.99 29.24
N GLU A 271 7.29 -11.77 28.95
CA GLU A 271 8.54 -11.17 29.46
C GLU A 271 9.84 -11.88 29.04
N LYS A 272 9.79 -12.82 28.09
CA LYS A 272 10.99 -13.41 27.49
C LYS A 272 11.78 -12.38 26.66
N PRO A 273 13.10 -12.55 26.52
CA PRO A 273 13.93 -11.64 25.71
C PRO A 273 13.37 -11.50 24.29
N ALA A 274 13.29 -10.26 23.81
CA ALA A 274 12.68 -9.95 22.52
C ALA A 274 13.51 -10.52 21.36
N GLN A 275 12.87 -11.32 20.51
CA GLN A 275 13.51 -11.96 19.36
C GLN A 275 13.03 -11.30 18.06
N PRO A 276 13.89 -11.15 17.03
CA PRO A 276 13.43 -10.73 15.72
C PRO A 276 12.46 -11.78 15.15
N LEU A 277 11.37 -11.31 14.57
CA LEU A 277 10.36 -12.18 13.97
C LEU A 277 10.91 -12.92 12.74
N GLY A 278 11.77 -12.27 11.95
CA GLY A 278 12.37 -12.84 10.74
C GLY A 278 13.64 -12.11 10.30
N LYS A 279 13.96 -12.18 8.99
CA LYS A 279 15.06 -11.42 8.39
C LYS A 279 14.60 -10.02 7.96
N LEU A 280 15.55 -9.09 7.85
CA LEU A 280 15.24 -7.72 7.40
C LEU A 280 14.67 -7.74 5.98
N GLY A 281 13.55 -7.03 5.77
CA GLY A 281 12.81 -6.98 4.51
C GLY A 281 11.98 -8.23 4.17
N GLU A 282 11.97 -9.25 5.03
CA GLU A 282 11.18 -10.47 4.83
C GLU A 282 9.74 -10.29 5.33
N VAL A 283 8.75 -10.75 4.55
CA VAL A 283 7.37 -10.88 5.03
C VAL A 283 7.23 -12.21 5.76
N LYS A 284 6.82 -12.20 7.03
CA LYS A 284 6.68 -13.43 7.82
C LYS A 284 5.46 -13.42 8.72
N GLU A 285 4.84 -14.58 8.81
CA GLU A 285 3.75 -14.87 9.74
C GLU A 285 4.24 -15.77 10.87
N MET A 286 3.80 -15.49 12.09
CA MET A 286 4.09 -16.29 13.28
C MET A 286 2.83 -16.45 14.11
N THR A 287 2.57 -17.70 14.48
CA THR A 287 1.50 -18.07 15.40
C THR A 287 2.10 -18.35 16.77
N LEU A 288 1.59 -17.68 17.80
CA LEU A 288 1.93 -17.93 19.19
C LEU A 288 0.70 -18.49 19.90
N THR A 289 0.78 -19.71 20.38
CA THR A 289 -0.29 -20.32 21.18
C THR A 289 0.04 -20.19 22.67
N ALA A 290 -0.97 -19.94 23.49
CA ALA A 290 -0.84 -20.13 24.93
C ALA A 290 -0.69 -21.64 25.15
N ASN A 291 0.54 -22.11 25.40
CA ASN A 291 0.75 -23.51 25.74
C ASN A 291 0.02 -23.78 27.06
N ALA A 292 -1.06 -24.58 27.00
CA ALA A 292 -1.48 -25.35 28.15
C ALA A 292 -0.29 -26.23 28.53
N ASN A 293 0.13 -26.12 29.78
CA ASN A 293 1.19 -26.91 30.39
C ASN A 293 1.07 -28.41 30.07
#